data_AF-A0A2V8XLF6-F1
#
_entry.id   AF-A0A2V8XLF6-F1
#
_cell.length_a   1.000
_cell.length_b   1.000
_cell.length_c   1.000
_cell.angle_alpha   90.00
_cell.angle_beta   90.00
_cell.angle_gamma   90.00
#
_symmetry.space_group_name_H-M   'P 1'
#
loop_
_entity.id
_entity.type
_entity.pdbx_description
1 polymer ?
#
loop_
_entity_poly.entity_id
_entity_poly.type
_entity_poly.pdbx_seq_one_letter_code
_entity_poly.pdbx_strand_id
1 'polypeptide(L)' 'TYEVTTTRDVSPHGACILTKQQWEPNQRIDVRSLQGSFSGFARVVHCRQKGPAFITGMEFFFTNGQWMEGQRHSSGAATG' A
#
# COMPACT_ATOMS: atom_id res chain seq x y z
N THR A 1 -0.86 -14.33 -11.10
CA THR A 1 -2.17 -13.90 -10.57
C THR A 1 -2.01 -12.50 -10.00
N TYR A 2 -2.93 -11.58 -10.27
CA TYR A 2 -2.95 -10.24 -9.66
C TYR A 2 -4.25 -10.06 -8.89
N GLU A 3 -4.23 -9.20 -7.87
CA GLU A 3 -5.40 -8.87 -7.06
C GLU A 3 -5.57 -7.36 -6.99
N VAL A 4 -6.81 -6.90 -7.18
CA VAL A 4 -7.19 -5.51 -6.93
C VAL A 4 -7.83 -5.43 -5.55
N THR A 5 -7.27 -4.57 -4.70
CA THR A 5 -7.65 -4.47 -3.28
C THR A 5 -7.65 -3.01 -2.81
N THR A 6 -8.22 -2.78 -1.64
CA THR A 6 -8.22 -1.50 -0.95
C THR A 6 -7.02 -1.38 -0.02
N THR A 7 -6.32 -0.24 -0.12
CA THR A 7 -5.28 0.15 0.83
C THR A 7 -5.91 0.61 2.13
N ARG A 8 -5.46 0.05 3.25
CA ARG A 8 -5.86 0.43 4.61
C ARG A 8 -5.00 1.57 5.14
N ASP A 9 -3.69 1.37 5.10
CA ASP A 9 -2.69 2.30 5.60
C ASP A 9 -1.53 2.33 4.61
N VAL A 10 -0.89 3.50 4.48
CA VAL A 10 0.26 3.70 3.61
C VAL A 10 1.29 4.56 4.30
N SER A 11 2.55 4.30 4.00
CA SER A 11 3.70 5.08 4.40
C SER A 11 4.71 5.10 3.25
N PRO A 12 5.74 5.95 3.31
CA PRO A 12 6.84 5.91 2.34
C PRO A 12 7.55 4.55 2.25
N HIS A 13 7.52 3.75 3.33
CA HIS A 13 8.26 2.48 3.42
C HIS A 13 7.40 1.25 3.13
N GLY A 14 6.08 1.38 3.03
CA GLY A 14 5.21 0.23 2.89
C GLY A 14 3.73 0.57 2.96
N ALA A 15 2.90 -0.46 2.77
CA ALA A 15 1.45 -0.35 2.84
C ALA A 15 0.82 -1.56 3.50
N CYS A 16 -0.40 -1.37 3.98
CA CYS A 16 -1.26 -2.42 4.50
C CYS A 16 -2.50 -2.51 3.62
N ILE A 17 -2.84 -3.71 3.14
CA ILE A 17 -3.95 -3.96 2.22
C ILE A 17 -4.85 -5.09 2.72
N LEU A 18 -6.05 -5.21 2.14
CA LEU A 18 -7.00 -6.27 2.48
C LEU A 18 -7.17 -7.28 1.33
N THR A 19 -6.51 -8.43 1.40
CA THR A 19 -6.53 -9.44 0.33
C THR A 19 -7.59 -10.51 0.60
N LYS A 20 -8.13 -11.11 -0.46
CA LYS A 20 -8.97 -12.31 -0.41
C LYS A 20 -8.13 -13.57 -0.35
N GLN A 21 -6.95 -13.54 -0.97
CA GLN A 21 -6.01 -14.64 -0.95
C GLN A 21 -5.00 -14.45 0.19
N GLN A 22 -4.51 -15.58 0.73
CA GLN A 22 -3.35 -15.61 1.59
C GLN A 22 -2.07 -15.46 0.75
N TRP A 23 -1.21 -14.53 1.16
CA TRP A 23 0.09 -14.31 0.54
C TRP A 23 1.20 -14.83 1.46
N GLU A 24 2.27 -15.35 0.87
CA GLU A 24 3.36 -15.94 1.64
C GLU A 24 4.28 -14.85 2.21
N PRO A 25 4.76 -14.99 3.46
CA PRO A 25 5.80 -14.13 3.99
C PRO A 25 7.04 -14.13 3.09
N ASN A 26 7.67 -12.98 2.95
CA ASN A 26 8.82 -12.75 2.06
C ASN A 26 8.52 -12.81 0.55
N GLN A 27 7.29 -13.12 0.14
CA GLN A 27 6.90 -13.09 -1.27
C GLN A 27 7.07 -11.67 -1.83
N ARG A 28 7.75 -11.57 -2.98
CA ARG A 28 7.92 -10.32 -3.71
C ARG A 28 6.74 -10.11 -4.64
N ILE A 29 6.20 -8.90 -4.63
CA ILE A 29 4.97 -8.55 -5.35
C ILE A 29 5.13 -7.22 -6.06
N ASP A 30 4.57 -7.14 -7.26
CA ASP A 30 4.40 -5.89 -7.99
C ASP A 30 3.18 -5.14 -7.45
N VAL A 31 3.38 -3.89 -7.07
CA VAL A 31 2.35 -3.00 -6.56
C VAL A 31 2.15 -1.86 -7.53
N ARG A 32 0.89 -1.60 -7.87
CA ARG A 32 0.50 -0.44 -8.66
C ARG A 32 -0.70 0.21 -7.99
N SER A 33 -0.60 1.51 -7.73
CA SER A 33 -1.76 2.26 -7.29
C SER A 33 -2.72 2.41 -8.47
N LEU A 34 -4.01 2.16 -8.22
CA LEU A 34 -5.06 2.49 -9.20
C LEU A 34 -5.29 4.00 -9.30
N GLN A 35 -4.89 4.76 -8.28
CA GLN A 35 -5.03 6.21 -8.20
C GLN A 35 -3.65 6.85 -8.20
N GLY A 36 -3.31 7.58 -9.26
CA GLY A 36 -2.01 8.21 -9.43
C GLY A 36 -0.99 7.35 -10.17
N SER A 37 0.28 7.66 -9.99
CA SER A 37 1.39 7.09 -10.76
C SER A 37 2.27 6.12 -9.97
N PHE A 38 1.91 5.79 -8.73
CA PHE A 38 2.73 4.91 -7.90
C PHE A 38 2.79 3.50 -8.50
N SER A 39 4.01 3.02 -8.67
CA SER A 39 4.30 1.63 -8.94
C SER A 39 5.59 1.25 -8.23
N GLY A 40 5.69 0.01 -7.77
CA GLY A 40 6.89 -0.44 -7.09
C GLY A 40 6.88 -1.92 -6.77
N PHE A 41 8.04 -2.41 -6.35
CA PHE A 41 8.19 -3.75 -5.82
C PHE A 41 8.05 -3.71 -4.30
N ALA A 42 7.29 -4.65 -3.77
CA ALA A 42 7.12 -4.82 -2.34
C ALA A 42 7.40 -6.26 -1.91
N ARG A 43 7.62 -6.46 -0.61
CA ARG A 43 7.63 -7.77 0.01
C ARG A 43 6.55 -7.85 1.06
N VAL A 44 5.87 -8.98 1.10
CA VAL A 44 4.97 -9.33 2.18
C VAL A 44 5.77 -9.50 3.47
N VAL A 45 5.53 -8.62 4.45
CA VAL A 45 6.12 -8.71 5.79
C VAL A 45 5.21 -9.46 6.75
N HIS A 46 3.89 -9.40 6.55
CA HIS A 46 2.94 -10.24 7.27
C HIS A 46 1.66 -10.46 6.47
N CYS A 47 1.00 -11.59 6.69
CA CYS A 47 -0.34 -11.88 6.18
C CYS A 47 -1.15 -12.56 7.29
N ARG A 48 -2.23 -11.92 7.74
CA ARG A 48 -3.06 -12.42 8.86
C ARG A 48 -4.53 -12.47 8.47
N GLN A 49 -5.19 -13.59 8.73
CA GLN A 49 -6.62 -13.72 8.48
C GLN A 49 -7.44 -12.77 9.38
N LYS A 50 -8.43 -12.10 8.78
CA LYS A 50 -9.44 -11.25 9.41
C LYS A 50 -10.81 -11.54 8.80
N GLY A 51 -11.55 -12.44 9.44
CA GLY A 51 -12.84 -12.92 8.93
C GLY A 51 -12.66 -13.67 7.60
N PRO A 52 -13.36 -13.29 6.51
CA PRO A 52 -13.23 -13.93 5.20
C PRO A 52 -12.06 -13.40 4.35
N ALA A 53 -11.28 -12.45 4.87
CA ALA A 53 -10.17 -11.79 4.17
C ALA A 53 -8.87 -11.87 4.97
N PHE A 54 -7.80 -11.31 4.44
CA PHE A 54 -6.48 -11.24 5.06
C PHE A 54 -6.01 -9.78 5.11
N ILE A 55 -5.45 -9.38 6.24
CA ILE A 55 -4.65 -8.16 6.33
C ILE A 55 -3.23 -8.51 5.93
N THR A 56 -2.77 -7.91 4.84
CA THR A 56 -1.44 -8.14 4.30
C THR A 56 -0.63 -6.86 4.38
N GLY A 57 0.43 -6.89 5.18
CA GLY A 57 1.40 -5.81 5.28
C GLY A 57 2.55 -6.05 4.30
N MET A 58 2.97 -4.99 3.64
CA MET A 58 4.08 -5.04 2.69
C MET A 58 5.05 -3.88 2.89
N GLU A 59 6.32 -4.16 2.62
CA GLU A 59 7.42 -3.20 2.64
C GLU A 59 7.87 -2.94 1.19
N PHE A 60 8.04 -1.67 0.83
CA PHE A 60 8.47 -1.25 -0.50
C PHE A 60 10.00 -1.30 -0.62
N PHE A 61 10.50 -1.89 -1.71
CA PHE A 61 11.95 -1.97 -2.00
C PHE A 61 12.40 -0.91 -3.00
N PHE A 62 11.60 -0.74 -4.05
CA PHE A 62 11.85 0.18 -5.15
C PHE A 62 10.52 0.79 -5.54
N THR A 63 10.42 2.11 -5.43
CA THR A 63 9.22 2.87 -5.76
C THR A 63 9.53 3.83 -6.90
N ASN A 64 8.69 3.85 -7.92
CA ASN A 64 8.66 4.92 -8.90
C ASN A 64 7.44 5.80 -8.64
N GLY A 65 7.68 7.09 -8.38
CA GLY A 65 6.65 8.05 -7.96
C GLY A 65 6.39 8.06 -6.45
N GLN A 66 5.54 8.98 -6.01
CA GLN A 66 5.09 9.09 -4.62
C GLN A 66 3.69 8.48 -4.50
N TRP A 67 3.44 7.71 -3.44
CA TRP A 67 2.07 7.32 -3.12
C TRP A 67 1.35 8.59 -2.68
N MET A 68 0.43 9.10 -3.49
CA MET A 68 -0.33 10.28 -3.12
C MET A 68 -1.31 9.90 -2.00
N GLU A 69 -0.89 10.14 -0.77
CA GLU A 69 -1.83 10.27 0.34
C GLU A 69 -2.73 11.45 -0.01
N GLY A 70 -4.04 11.19 -0.16
CA GLY A 70 -5.01 12.21 -0.55
C GLY A 70 -4.77 13.45 0.28
N GLN A 71 -4.40 14.55 -0.38
CA GLN A 71 -3.94 15.77 0.26
C GLN A 71 -4.89 16.14 1.41
N ARG A 72 -4.48 15.89 2.66
CA ARG A 72 -5.01 16.68 3.76
C ARG A 72 -4.46 18.08 3.52
N HIS A 73 -5.33 18.96 3.06
CA HIS A 73 -5.15 20.40 3.08
C HIS A 73 -4.57 20.81 4.44
N SER A 74 -3.26 20.98 4.53
CA SER A 74 -2.67 21.88 5.50
C SER A 74 -2.84 23.28 4.91
N SER A 75 -3.96 23.91 5.27
CA SER A 75 -4.16 25.34 5.07
C SER A 75 -3.01 26.09 5.72
N GLY A 76 -2.07 26.56 4.91
CA GLY A 76 -1.10 27.56 5.32
C GLY A 76 -1.88 28.83 5.63
N ALA A 77 -1.91 29.21 6.90
CA ALA A 77 -2.40 30.52 7.33
C ALA A 77 -1.55 31.59 6.64
N ALA A 78 -2.18 32.35 5.75
CA ALA A 78 -1.62 33.60 5.27
C ALA A 78 -1.80 34.65 6.38
N THR A 79 -0.70 35.03 7.00
CA THR A 79 -0.59 36.30 7.71
C THR A 79 0.37 37.19 6.92
N GLY A 80 -0.20 38.23 6.32
CA GLY A 80 0.45 39.35 5.67
C GLY A 80 -0.53 40.50 5.62
#